data_AF-A0A3A0BGR1-F1
#
_entry.id   AF-A0A3A0BGR1-F1
#
_cell.length_a   1.000
_cell.length_b   1.000
_cell.length_c   1.000
_cell.angle_alpha   90.00
_cell.angle_beta   90.00
_cell.angle_gamma   90.00
#
_symmetry.space_group_name_H-M   'P 1'
#
loop_
_entity.id
_entity.type
_entity.pdbx_description
1 polymer ?
#
loop_
_entity_poly.entity_id
_entity_poly.type
_entity_poly.pdbx_seq_one_letter_code
_entity_poly.pdbx_strand_id
1 'polypeptide(L)'
;MTPPDTGTIAWLQEHSMLQRVQPIARRYSGQGALWQHPYAETQPRAASALASVWFTAYPASIITRPGTSVLATLGDESLWRALAAIGVKAVHTGPMKLSGGVRGRELTPTVDGNFDRIG
;
A
#
# COMPACT_ATOMS: atom_id res chain seq x y z
N MET A 1 -16.01 -3.16 31.89
CA MET A 1 -15.54 -3.63 30.57
C MET A 1 -14.98 -5.03 30.77
N THR A 2 -15.51 -6.05 30.10
CA THR A 2 -15.03 -7.43 30.24
C THR A 2 -13.65 -7.57 29.60
N PRO A 3 -12.67 -8.24 30.22
CA PRO A 3 -11.38 -8.49 29.60
C PRO A 3 -11.52 -9.30 28.31
N PRO A 4 -10.71 -9.05 27.27
CA PRO A 4 -10.69 -9.90 26.07
C PRO A 4 -10.23 -11.32 26.42
N ASP A 5 -10.81 -12.32 25.75
CA ASP A 5 -10.43 -13.72 25.93
C ASP A 5 -9.02 -14.00 25.37
N THR A 6 -8.43 -15.11 25.80
CA THR A 6 -7.07 -15.52 25.40
C THR A 6 -6.92 -15.68 23.88
N GLY A 7 -7.97 -16.13 23.18
CA GLY A 7 -7.96 -16.29 21.73
C GLY A 7 -7.97 -14.94 20.99
N THR A 8 -8.68 -13.94 21.52
CA THR A 8 -8.63 -12.57 21.01
C THR A 8 -7.25 -11.96 21.22
N ILE A 9 -6.64 -12.14 22.41
CA ILE A 9 -5.28 -11.65 22.70
C ILE A 9 -4.25 -12.28 21.76
N ALA A 10 -4.28 -13.61 21.59
CA ALA A 10 -3.35 -14.32 20.72
C ALA A 10 -3.45 -13.83 19.27
N TRP A 11 -4.67 -13.68 18.74
CA TRP A 11 -4.89 -13.16 17.40
C TRP A 11 -4.35 -11.73 17.23
N LEU A 12 -4.58 -10.85 18.21
CA LEU A 12 -4.04 -9.48 18.18
C LEU A 12 -2.50 -9.46 18.20
N GLN A 13 -1.89 -10.33 19.01
CA GLN A 13 -0.43 -10.47 19.06
C GLN A 13 0.14 -10.93 17.72
N GLU A 14 -0.45 -11.95 17.09
CA GLU A 14 -0.05 -12.45 15.76
C GLU A 14 -0.09 -11.38 14.66
N HIS A 15 -1.07 -10.47 14.74
CA HIS A 15 -1.28 -9.40 13.77
C HIS A 15 -0.60 -8.08 14.16
N SER A 16 0.04 -8.02 15.33
CA SER A 16 0.74 -6.83 15.78
C SER A 16 1.99 -6.56 14.94
N MET A 17 2.34 -5.28 14.78
CA MET A 17 3.59 -4.87 14.09
C MET A 17 4.82 -5.49 14.75
N LEU A 18 4.84 -5.61 16.09
CA LEU A 18 5.96 -6.17 16.85
C LEU A 18 6.17 -7.65 16.54
N GLN A 19 5.11 -8.43 16.38
CA GLN A 19 5.24 -9.84 16.00
C GLN A 19 5.61 -9.99 14.52
N ARG A 20 5.01 -9.15 13.65
CA ARG A 20 5.25 -9.16 12.20
C ARG A 20 6.67 -8.72 11.82
N VAL A 21 7.34 -7.89 12.63
CA VAL A 21 8.71 -7.43 12.34
C VAL A 21 9.78 -8.50 12.63
N GLN A 22 9.50 -9.49 13.48
CA GLN A 22 10.50 -10.49 13.90
C GLN A 22 11.21 -11.21 12.74
N PRO A 23 10.52 -11.70 11.68
CA PRO A 23 11.20 -12.33 10.53
C PRO A 23 12.04 -11.33 9.72
N ILE A 24 11.56 -10.09 9.59
CA ILE A 24 12.27 -9.01 8.89
C ILE A 24 13.54 -8.66 9.66
N ALA A 25 13.43 -8.49 10.99
CA ALA A 25 14.56 -8.20 11.86
C ALA A 25 15.63 -9.28 11.77
N ARG A 26 15.28 -10.58 11.78
CA ARG A 26 16.26 -11.66 11.58
C ARG A 26 17.00 -11.59 10.26
N ARG A 27 16.32 -11.13 9.20
CA ARG A 27 16.89 -11.01 7.85
C ARG A 27 17.77 -9.78 7.66
N TYR A 28 17.63 -8.73 8.47
CA TYR A 28 18.30 -7.46 8.21
C TYR A 28 19.11 -6.91 9.39
N SER A 29 18.77 -7.27 10.62
CA SER A 29 19.50 -6.83 11.82
C SER A 29 20.92 -7.38 11.81
N GLY A 30 21.90 -6.48 11.92
CA GLY A 30 23.32 -6.86 11.88
C GLY A 30 23.80 -7.35 10.51
N GLN A 31 23.00 -7.29 9.45
CA GLN A 31 23.42 -7.66 8.10
C GLN A 31 23.87 -6.43 7.31
N GLY A 32 24.98 -6.56 6.57
CA GLY A 32 25.49 -5.52 5.69
C GLY A 32 24.53 -5.16 4.54
N ALA A 33 23.53 -5.99 4.25
CA ALA A 33 22.56 -5.80 3.17
C ALA A 33 21.82 -4.45 3.23
N LEU A 34 21.59 -3.89 4.42
CA LEU A 34 20.98 -2.55 4.57
C LEU A 34 21.94 -1.40 4.19
N TRP A 35 23.25 -1.65 4.27
CA TRP A 35 24.32 -0.68 4.10
C TRP A 35 25.07 -0.81 2.78
N GLN A 36 24.85 -1.90 2.05
CA GLN A 36 25.46 -2.14 0.74
C GLN A 36 24.79 -1.40 -0.41
N HIS A 37 23.89 -0.45 -0.13
CA HIS A 37 23.16 0.33 -1.13
C HIS A 37 22.65 -0.52 -2.31
N PRO A 38 21.80 -1.55 -2.07
CA PRO A 38 21.27 -2.41 -3.14
C PRO A 38 20.29 -1.68 -4.09
N TYR A 39 20.20 -0.36 -4.02
CA TYR A 39 19.39 0.46 -4.91
C TYR A 39 20.15 0.63 -6.22
N ALA A 40 19.47 0.44 -7.34
CA ALA A 40 20.04 0.78 -8.64
C ALA A 40 20.42 2.28 -8.68
N GLU A 41 21.44 2.63 -9.46
CA GLU A 41 21.72 4.03 -9.78
C GLU A 41 20.44 4.69 -10.30
N THR A 42 20.10 5.85 -9.73
CA THR A 42 18.89 6.56 -10.15
C THR A 42 19.06 7.00 -11.60
N GLN A 43 18.11 6.65 -12.46
CA GLN A 43 18.09 7.06 -13.86
C GLN A 43 16.90 8.00 -14.15
N PRO A 44 16.87 9.21 -13.57
CA PRO A 44 15.72 10.11 -13.70
C PRO A 44 15.44 10.48 -15.16
N ARG A 45 16.47 10.63 -15.99
CA ARG A 45 16.29 10.90 -17.43
C ARG A 45 15.64 9.73 -18.16
N ALA A 46 16.00 8.48 -17.84
CA ALA A 46 15.37 7.31 -18.41
C ALA A 46 13.91 7.19 -17.98
N ALA A 47 13.61 7.44 -16.70
CA ALA A 47 12.24 7.49 -16.18
C ALA A 47 11.41 8.57 -16.88
N SER A 48 11.93 9.80 -17.02
CA SER A 48 11.25 10.89 -17.73
C SER A 48 11.09 10.62 -19.24
N ALA A 49 12.02 9.90 -19.86
CA ALA A 49 11.89 9.49 -21.27
C ALA A 49 10.78 8.45 -21.46
N LEU A 50 10.58 7.55 -20.50
CA LEU A 50 9.48 6.58 -20.50
C LEU A 50 8.13 7.25 -20.21
N ALA A 51 8.07 8.09 -19.17
CA ALA A 51 6.85 8.78 -18.75
C ALA A 51 7.18 10.18 -18.22
N SER A 52 7.18 11.17 -19.11
CA SER A 52 7.32 12.59 -18.73
C SER A 52 6.06 13.16 -18.07
N VAL A 53 4.93 12.49 -18.24
CA VAL A 53 3.64 12.82 -17.64
C VAL A 53 3.13 11.57 -16.92
N TRP A 54 2.90 11.69 -15.62
CA TRP A 54 2.36 10.63 -14.79
C TRP A 54 1.21 11.13 -13.91
N PHE A 55 0.32 10.21 -13.55
CA PHE A 55 -0.73 10.45 -12.57
C PHE A 55 -0.27 10.02 -11.18
N THR A 56 -0.22 10.96 -10.22
CA THR A 56 0.07 10.66 -8.82
C THR A 56 -1.21 10.28 -8.08
N ALA A 57 -1.45 8.98 -7.90
CA ALA A 57 -2.65 8.48 -7.26
C ALA A 57 -2.55 8.59 -5.74
N TYR A 58 -3.46 9.37 -5.14
CA TYR A 58 -3.68 9.39 -3.69
C TYR A 58 -4.95 8.62 -3.35
N PRO A 59 -4.86 7.45 -2.69
CA PRO A 59 -6.01 6.54 -2.48
C PRO A 59 -7.26 7.19 -1.91
N ALA A 60 -7.11 8.04 -0.91
CA ALA A 60 -8.25 8.68 -0.26
C ALA A 60 -9.04 9.63 -1.19
N SER A 61 -8.39 10.13 -2.26
CA SER A 61 -9.00 10.99 -3.28
C SER A 61 -9.53 10.22 -4.49
N ILE A 62 -9.41 8.89 -4.52
CA ILE A 62 -9.96 8.08 -5.61
C ILE A 62 -11.42 7.74 -5.30
N ILE A 63 -12.32 8.21 -6.16
CA ILE A 63 -13.74 7.85 -6.13
C ILE A 63 -13.90 6.54 -6.91
N THR A 64 -14.17 5.46 -6.20
CA THR A 64 -14.35 4.13 -6.77
C THR A 64 -15.82 3.88 -7.14
N ARG A 65 -16.08 2.88 -7.99
CA ARG A 65 -17.45 2.40 -8.20
C ARG A 65 -17.94 1.68 -6.93
N PRO A 66 -19.26 1.62 -6.67
CA PRO A 66 -19.80 0.85 -5.55
C PRO A 66 -19.26 -0.59 -5.54
N GLY A 67 -18.72 -1.03 -4.41
CA GLY A 67 -18.17 -2.38 -4.24
C GLY A 67 -16.82 -2.64 -4.93
N THR A 68 -16.09 -1.59 -5.33
CA THR A 68 -14.76 -1.73 -5.93
C THR A 68 -13.70 -1.03 -5.09
N SER A 69 -12.54 -1.69 -4.97
CA SER A 69 -11.39 -1.14 -4.28
C SER A 69 -10.67 -0.07 -5.10
N VAL A 70 -9.75 0.65 -4.45
CA VAL A 70 -8.88 1.62 -5.12
C VAL A 70 -7.97 0.91 -6.14
N LEU A 71 -7.44 -0.26 -5.79
CA LEU A 71 -6.60 -1.06 -6.69
C LEU A 71 -7.37 -1.52 -7.93
N ALA A 72 -8.60 -1.98 -7.76
CA ALA A 72 -9.47 -2.34 -8.89
C ALA A 72 -9.75 -1.13 -9.80
N THR A 73 -9.99 0.04 -9.19
CA THR A 73 -10.23 1.29 -9.92
C THR A 73 -8.98 1.74 -10.69
N LEU A 74 -7.80 1.69 -10.07
CA LEU A 74 -6.52 2.05 -10.71
C LEU A 74 -6.11 1.03 -11.78
N GLY A 75 -6.61 -0.22 -11.72
CA GLY A 75 -6.41 -1.24 -12.73
C GLY A 75 -7.40 -1.20 -13.90
N ASP A 76 -8.40 -0.32 -13.86
CA ASP A 76 -9.49 -0.29 -14.84
C ASP A 76 -9.00 0.21 -16.22
N GLU A 77 -9.24 -0.57 -17.27
CA GLU A 77 -8.77 -0.25 -18.62
C GLU A 77 -9.38 1.06 -19.16
N SER A 78 -10.62 1.38 -18.82
CA SER A 78 -11.26 2.63 -19.26
C SER A 78 -10.59 3.86 -18.65
N LEU A 79 -10.14 3.77 -17.39
CA LEU A 79 -9.32 4.80 -16.76
C LEU A 79 -7.99 4.96 -17.50
N TRP A 80 -7.28 3.86 -17.78
CA TRP A 80 -6.02 3.91 -18.51
C TRP A 80 -6.16 4.47 -19.91
N ARG A 81 -7.23 4.13 -20.64
CA ARG A 81 -7.52 4.71 -21.96
C ARG A 81 -7.75 6.22 -21.86
N ALA A 82 -8.50 6.68 -20.85
CA ALA A 82 -8.74 8.11 -20.64
C ALA A 82 -7.46 8.88 -20.27
N LEU A 83 -6.63 8.33 -19.37
CA LEU A 83 -5.33 8.89 -19.00
C LEU A 83 -4.38 8.96 -20.19
N ALA A 84 -4.30 7.88 -20.98
CA ALA A 84 -3.46 7.83 -22.17
C ALA A 84 -3.90 8.86 -23.23
N ALA A 85 -5.21 9.09 -23.39
CA ALA A 85 -5.75 10.08 -24.33
C ALA A 85 -5.28 11.52 -24.02
N ILE A 86 -4.94 11.83 -22.76
CA ILE A 86 -4.38 13.13 -22.34
C ILE A 86 -2.85 13.09 -22.15
N GLY A 87 -2.18 12.02 -22.61
CA GLY A 87 -0.73 11.92 -22.62
C GLY A 87 -0.10 11.39 -21.32
N VAL A 88 -0.88 10.94 -20.35
CA VAL A 88 -0.36 10.26 -19.15
C VAL A 88 0.16 8.88 -19.53
N LYS A 89 1.40 8.55 -19.11
CA LYS A 89 2.09 7.30 -19.47
C LYS A 89 2.45 6.41 -18.28
N ALA A 90 2.26 6.90 -17.07
CA ALA A 90 2.51 6.14 -15.85
C ALA A 90 1.58 6.57 -14.72
N VAL A 91 1.42 5.68 -13.74
CA VAL A 91 0.76 5.97 -12.47
C VAL A 91 1.78 5.79 -11.37
N HIS A 92 1.97 6.83 -10.56
CA HIS A 92 2.71 6.76 -9.32
C HIS A 92 1.71 6.57 -8.19
N THR A 93 1.72 5.39 -7.58
CA THR A 93 0.82 5.06 -6.47
C THR A 93 1.41 5.51 -5.15
N GLY A 94 0.58 6.06 -4.27
CA GLY A 94 0.90 6.17 -2.84
C GLY A 94 1.05 4.80 -2.15
N PRO A 95 0.96 4.74 -0.82
CA PRO A 95 1.05 3.47 -0.11
C PRO A 95 -0.14 2.53 -0.42
N MET A 96 0.15 1.32 -0.91
CA MET A 96 -0.86 0.32 -1.32
C MET A 96 -0.93 -0.90 -0.39
N LYS A 97 -0.25 -0.85 0.77
CA LYS A 97 -0.26 -1.95 1.74
C LYS A 97 -1.58 -1.97 2.50
N LEU A 98 -1.97 -3.15 2.98
CA LEU A 98 -3.09 -3.33 3.90
C LEU A 98 -2.94 -2.38 5.11
N SER A 99 -3.96 -1.57 5.38
CA SER A 99 -4.00 -0.69 6.55
C SER A 99 -5.43 -0.47 7.01
N GLY A 100 -5.57 0.11 8.21
CA GLY A 100 -6.84 0.55 8.75
C GLY A 100 -7.05 0.05 10.16
N GLY A 101 -8.32 -0.05 10.55
CA GLY A 101 -8.70 -0.49 11.88
C GLY A 101 -9.01 -1.98 11.94
N VAL A 102 -9.20 -2.47 13.17
CA VAL A 102 -9.76 -3.79 13.45
C VAL A 102 -11.02 -3.61 14.30
N ARG A 103 -12.11 -4.26 13.90
CA ARG A 103 -13.32 -4.40 14.71
C ARG A 103 -13.55 -5.88 15.01
N GLY A 104 -13.26 -6.30 16.24
CA GLY A 104 -13.23 -7.74 16.57
C GLY A 104 -12.09 -8.43 15.83
N ARG A 105 -12.42 -9.20 14.80
CA ARG A 105 -11.45 -9.80 13.85
C ARG A 105 -11.62 -9.31 12.41
N GLU A 106 -12.59 -8.41 12.19
CA GLU A 106 -12.84 -7.82 10.88
C GLU A 106 -11.87 -6.66 10.65
N LEU A 107 -11.21 -6.67 9.50
CA LEU A 107 -10.42 -5.53 9.06
C LEU A 107 -11.37 -4.46 8.55
N THR A 108 -11.17 -3.24 9.03
CA THR A 108 -11.96 -2.08 8.61
C THR A 108 -11.08 -1.14 7.78
N PRO A 109 -11.66 -0.38 6.84
CA PRO A 109 -10.92 0.63 6.10
C PRO A 109 -10.19 1.63 7.01
N THR A 110 -9.13 2.26 6.50
CA THR A 110 -8.45 3.37 7.19
C THR A 110 -9.38 4.58 7.33
N VAL A 111 -9.30 5.24 8.50
CA VAL A 111 -9.99 6.50 8.82
C VAL A 111 -9.08 7.72 8.53
N ASP A 112 -7.76 7.50 8.47
CA ASP A 112 -6.70 8.52 8.40
C ASP A 112 -5.95 8.60 7.05
N GLY A 113 -6.42 7.87 6.03
CA GLY A 113 -6.29 8.30 4.63
C GLY A 113 -5.04 7.87 3.85
N ASN A 114 -4.20 6.96 4.36
CA ASN A 114 -2.91 6.68 3.71
C ASN A 114 -2.77 5.33 3.00
N PHE A 115 -3.71 4.39 3.14
CA PHE A 115 -3.64 3.13 2.40
C PHE A 115 -5.01 2.60 2.01
N ASP A 116 -5.00 1.49 1.26
CA ASP A 116 -6.17 0.96 0.57
C ASP A 116 -7.41 0.87 1.47
N ARG A 117 -8.56 1.27 0.91
CA ARG A 117 -9.85 0.93 1.48
C ARG A 117 -10.02 -0.56 1.18
N ILE A 118 -9.77 -1.38 2.19
CA ILE A 118 -10.10 -2.80 2.14
C ILE A 118 -11.62 -2.88 1.92
N GLY A 119 -12.04 -3.11 0.68
CA GLY A 119 -13.44 -3.07 0.24
C GLY A 119 -13.61 -2.35 -1.09
#